data_AF-A0A8H6HWQ3-F1
#
_entry.id   AF-A0A8H6HWQ3-F1
#
_cell.length_a   1.000
_cell.length_b   1.000
_cell.length_c   1.000
_cell.angle_alpha   90.00
_cell.angle_beta   90.00
_cell.angle_gamma   90.00
#
_symmetry.space_group_name_H-M   'P 1'
#
loop_
_entity.id
_entity.type
_entity.pdbx_description
1 polymer ?
#
loop_
_entity_poly.entity_id
_entity_poly.type
_entity_poly.pdbx_seq_one_letter_code
_entity_poly.pdbx_strand_id
1 'polypeptide(L)'
;MSIADFEIEQLVTQAITVDDNWRSSNPRIFDKKTLFTGMVVNDLFLVPGGRFLLASLMDRTKPKRPGRVKCFLYLYILDHPFGPHAVCRIETFTRAYNLRAKFCRVRRGEDGMVITYNRRKPKQPQPKTLFDEDFSCEFEHKIDIPGGFDYNIAVLYLNMNLVEWITPARFQSCKPNTDIIYFRERHWLVSINLPHEVHFMNIMNPKEHTIMICQPHSEYKQAAYRIRAFRVYPEQNDMVLIRTCCPVPGGDEIHLVEWHPLPQLNGVVQVACTTRYTFTEKKVRRFTISDLGAPNRRKLYMDHPLPNHTRGPPPPVSIYIETEDPHGVQHHSIFPVQEWHIPTPEKPEGWFSYKFNHTSYCMSVHVCDPHRPKILPGSQRALMCVIKGDDKTATPKLVNIKRYVPPEGAGHEYFPDPDVKEEDKEFPVTRKGGRVPFKPKGVYKAFAEAGELVEELNAQGGLRAIAWDESTGRICIASDKKDEIQVLDTAYTKLPDGNTEEWRRRRRWLRHELELQAEVRRSQDPRTYEKAPQASVPMDVDP
;
A
#
# COMPACT_ATOMS: atom_id res chain seq x y z
N MET A 1 10.12 -27.00 8.05
CA MET A 1 8.89 -26.37 8.55
C MET A 1 9.08 -25.77 9.93
N SER A 2 9.26 -24.45 9.96
CA SER A 2 8.99 -23.52 11.05
C SER A 2 7.59 -22.88 10.88
N ILE A 3 7.25 -21.85 11.70
CA ILE A 3 6.03 -21.05 11.48
C ILE A 3 6.15 -20.28 10.16
N ALA A 4 7.32 -19.67 9.92
CA ALA A 4 7.60 -18.93 8.71
C ALA A 4 7.50 -19.80 7.45
N ASP A 5 7.80 -21.11 7.52
CA ASP A 5 7.68 -22.00 6.35
C ASP A 5 6.21 -22.19 5.92
N PHE A 6 5.27 -22.26 6.86
CA PHE A 6 3.83 -22.30 6.55
C PHE A 6 3.35 -20.94 6.02
N GLU A 7 3.79 -19.85 6.63
CA GLU A 7 3.45 -18.49 6.17
C GLU A 7 4.03 -18.21 4.78
N ILE A 8 5.23 -18.73 4.47
CA ILE A 8 5.83 -18.73 3.13
C ILE A 8 5.04 -19.63 2.18
N GLU A 9 4.61 -20.83 2.59
CA GLU A 9 3.74 -21.69 1.76
C GLU A 9 2.43 -20.97 1.41
N GLN A 10 1.80 -20.32 2.39
CA GLN A 10 0.57 -19.54 2.21
C GLN A 10 0.80 -18.34 1.27
N LEU A 11 1.83 -17.52 1.51
CA LEU A 11 2.15 -16.35 0.68
C LEU A 11 2.53 -16.72 -0.76
N VAL A 12 3.31 -17.80 -0.95
CA VAL A 12 3.67 -18.30 -2.28
C VAL A 12 2.45 -18.88 -3.00
N THR A 13 1.59 -19.63 -2.30
CA THR A 13 0.35 -20.18 -2.86
C THR A 13 -0.64 -19.07 -3.23
N GLN A 14 -0.78 -18.06 -2.38
CA GLN A 14 -1.55 -16.86 -2.67
C GLN A 14 -0.99 -16.17 -3.91
N ALA A 15 0.28 -15.72 -3.90
CA ALA A 15 0.87 -14.96 -5.01
C ALA A 15 0.82 -15.69 -6.36
N ILE A 16 1.05 -17.01 -6.37
CA ILE A 16 0.87 -17.88 -7.56
C ILE A 16 -0.60 -17.87 -8.02
N THR A 17 -1.55 -18.07 -7.10
CA THR A 17 -2.97 -18.13 -7.45
C THR A 17 -3.53 -16.78 -7.88
N VAL A 18 -3.08 -15.67 -7.28
CA VAL A 18 -3.41 -14.32 -7.78
C VAL A 18 -2.99 -14.22 -9.23
N ASP A 19 -1.74 -14.57 -9.56
CA ASP A 19 -1.21 -14.44 -10.92
C ASP A 19 -1.96 -15.32 -11.93
N ASP A 20 -2.24 -16.57 -11.58
CA ASP A 20 -3.02 -17.51 -12.41
C ASP A 20 -4.45 -16.99 -12.64
N ASN A 21 -5.11 -16.52 -11.58
CA ASN A 21 -6.47 -15.99 -11.64
C ASN A 21 -6.55 -14.64 -12.39
N TRP A 22 -5.53 -13.78 -12.25
CA TRP A 22 -5.47 -12.51 -12.97
C TRP A 22 -5.19 -12.68 -14.47
N ARG A 23 -4.46 -13.74 -14.86
CA ARG A 23 -4.25 -14.10 -16.28
C ARG A 23 -5.45 -14.87 -16.86
N SER A 24 -6.22 -15.56 -16.02
CA SER A 24 -7.44 -16.28 -16.43
C SER A 24 -8.38 -15.43 -17.28
N SER A 25 -8.92 -16.03 -18.34
CA SER A 25 -9.97 -15.43 -19.17
C SER A 25 -11.32 -15.25 -18.44
N ASN A 26 -11.52 -16.00 -17.34
CA ASN A 26 -12.63 -15.88 -16.41
C ASN A 26 -12.07 -15.80 -14.98
N PRO A 27 -11.78 -14.60 -14.46
CA PRO A 27 -11.23 -14.40 -13.13
C PRO A 27 -12.31 -14.60 -12.06
N ARG A 28 -11.93 -15.05 -10.87
CA ARG A 28 -12.85 -15.47 -9.81
C ARG A 28 -12.56 -14.87 -8.44
N ILE A 29 -13.58 -14.79 -7.61
CA ILE A 29 -13.46 -14.65 -6.15
C ILE A 29 -13.57 -16.07 -5.58
N PHE A 30 -12.55 -16.53 -4.84
CA PHE A 30 -12.52 -17.90 -4.32
C PHE A 30 -13.10 -18.04 -2.91
N ASP A 31 -13.05 -16.96 -2.12
CA ASP A 31 -13.52 -16.94 -0.74
C ASP A 31 -14.10 -15.54 -0.40
N LYS A 32 -15.11 -15.51 0.46
CA LYS A 32 -15.85 -14.32 0.92
C LYS A 32 -16.11 -14.42 2.41
N LYS A 33 -15.39 -13.61 3.19
CA LYS A 33 -15.50 -13.52 4.65
C LYS A 33 -16.17 -12.21 5.06
N THR A 34 -16.93 -12.22 6.16
CA THR A 34 -17.52 -11.01 6.74
C THR A 34 -16.85 -10.67 8.05
N LEU A 35 -16.38 -9.43 8.16
CA LEU A 35 -15.77 -8.85 9.36
C LEU A 35 -16.73 -7.81 9.95
N PHE A 36 -17.40 -8.15 11.05
CA PHE A 36 -18.30 -7.22 11.74
C PHE A 36 -17.51 -6.12 12.45
N THR A 37 -17.88 -4.86 12.21
CA THR A 37 -17.23 -3.67 12.80
C THR A 37 -18.04 -3.09 13.96
N GLY A 38 -19.37 -3.23 13.93
CA GLY A 38 -20.28 -2.55 14.87
C GLY A 38 -20.26 -1.02 14.77
N MET A 39 -19.69 -0.49 13.67
CA MET A 39 -19.51 0.93 13.38
C MET A 39 -19.36 1.16 11.87
N VAL A 40 -19.86 2.30 11.39
CA VAL A 40 -19.89 2.65 9.97
C VAL A 40 -18.49 2.91 9.44
N VAL A 41 -18.13 2.24 8.36
CA VAL A 41 -16.86 2.41 7.67
C VAL A 41 -16.86 3.74 6.90
N ASN A 42 -15.75 4.48 6.92
CA ASN A 42 -15.58 5.74 6.16
C ASN A 42 -14.46 5.65 5.13
N ASP A 43 -13.43 4.89 5.44
CA ASP A 43 -12.26 4.66 4.58
C ASP A 43 -11.63 3.31 4.97
N LEU A 44 -11.01 2.64 4.00
CA LEU A 44 -10.34 1.35 4.14
C LEU A 44 -8.97 1.40 3.47
N PHE A 45 -7.98 0.84 4.15
CA PHE A 45 -6.65 0.65 3.60
C PHE A 45 -6.15 -0.74 3.99
N LEU A 46 -6.17 -1.66 3.02
CA LEU A 46 -5.46 -2.94 3.15
C LEU A 46 -3.99 -2.61 3.36
N VAL A 47 -3.46 -3.09 4.47
CA VAL A 47 -2.05 -2.92 4.76
C VAL A 47 -1.30 -3.89 3.84
N PRO A 48 -0.37 -3.38 3.02
CA PRO A 48 0.31 -4.12 1.97
C PRO A 48 1.01 -5.39 2.47
N GLY A 49 0.90 -6.47 1.69
CA GLY A 49 1.02 -7.83 2.18
C GLY A 49 -0.32 -8.44 2.60
N GLY A 50 -1.44 -7.74 2.37
CA GLY A 50 -2.84 -8.15 2.59
C GLY A 50 -3.28 -8.52 4.02
N ARG A 51 -2.33 -8.76 4.92
CA ARG A 51 -2.54 -9.40 6.23
C ARG A 51 -3.26 -8.54 7.25
N PHE A 52 -3.01 -7.23 7.24
CA PHE A 52 -3.67 -6.29 8.14
C PHE A 52 -4.58 -5.36 7.35
N LEU A 53 -5.60 -4.80 8.00
CA LEU A 53 -6.52 -3.84 7.40
C LEU A 53 -6.71 -2.67 8.37
N LEU A 54 -6.36 -1.47 7.90
CA LEU A 54 -6.63 -0.23 8.61
C LEU A 54 -8.00 0.31 8.15
N ALA A 55 -8.90 0.57 9.10
CA ALA A 55 -10.24 1.08 8.83
C ALA A 55 -10.52 2.34 9.66
N SER A 56 -11.16 3.35 9.04
CA SER A 56 -11.73 4.49 9.78
C SER A 56 -13.20 4.22 10.02
N LEU A 57 -13.58 4.12 11.29
CA LEU A 57 -14.91 3.77 11.73
C LEU A 57 -15.60 4.94 12.44
N MET A 58 -16.93 4.98 12.39
CA MET A 58 -17.76 6.01 13.01
C MET A 58 -18.95 5.39 13.77
N ASP A 59 -19.08 5.76 15.04
CA ASP A 59 -20.19 5.35 15.90
C ASP A 59 -21.40 6.27 15.66
N ARG A 60 -22.33 5.84 14.80
CA ARG A 60 -23.64 6.50 14.58
C ARG A 60 -24.53 6.45 15.85
N THR A 61 -24.29 5.54 16.79
CA THR A 61 -25.20 5.27 17.92
C THR A 61 -25.02 6.23 19.10
N LYS A 62 -23.81 6.78 19.31
CA LYS A 62 -23.45 7.55 20.51
C LYS A 62 -22.79 8.89 20.18
N PRO A 63 -23.55 9.86 19.60
CA PRO A 63 -23.06 11.23 19.46
C PRO A 63 -22.65 11.81 20.82
N LYS A 64 -21.42 12.34 20.92
CA LYS A 64 -20.88 12.92 22.16
C LYS A 64 -21.62 14.19 22.60
N ARG A 65 -22.15 14.93 21.61
CA ARG A 65 -23.00 16.13 21.70
C ARG A 65 -23.81 16.21 20.39
N PRO A 66 -24.89 17.01 20.29
CA PRO A 66 -25.51 17.31 19.00
C PRO A 66 -24.46 17.75 17.98
N GLY A 67 -24.44 17.10 16.81
CA GLY A 67 -23.48 17.37 15.74
C GLY A 67 -22.07 16.75 15.90
N ARG A 68 -21.76 15.94 16.93
CA ARG A 68 -20.42 15.30 17.06
C ARG A 68 -20.46 13.79 17.29
N VAL A 69 -20.25 13.03 16.22
CA VAL A 69 -20.00 11.58 16.21
C VAL A 69 -18.64 11.22 16.83
N LYS A 70 -18.48 9.97 17.30
CA LYS A 70 -17.15 9.42 17.64
C LYS A 70 -16.55 8.75 16.42
N CYS A 71 -15.27 9.01 16.18
CA CYS A 71 -14.52 8.41 15.07
C CYS A 71 -13.33 7.62 15.63
N PHE A 72 -12.98 6.53 14.98
CA PHE A 72 -11.91 5.64 15.39
C PHE A 72 -11.05 5.23 14.19
N LEU A 73 -9.81 4.85 14.48
CA LEU A 73 -9.02 3.97 13.63
C LEU A 73 -8.93 2.60 14.29
N TYR A 74 -9.25 1.58 13.52
CA TYR A 74 -9.08 0.18 13.89
C TYR A 74 -8.01 -0.45 12.99
N LEU A 75 -7.09 -1.20 13.59
CA LEU A 75 -6.22 -2.12 12.88
C LEU A 75 -6.74 -3.54 13.09
N TYR A 76 -7.18 -4.17 12.00
CA TYR A 76 -7.54 -5.57 11.96
C TYR A 76 -6.37 -6.42 11.47
N ILE A 77 -6.29 -7.65 11.96
CA ILE A 77 -5.58 -8.75 11.31
C ILE A 77 -6.63 -9.61 10.59
N LEU A 78 -6.35 -10.03 9.35
CA LEU A 78 -7.30 -10.81 8.54
C LEU A 78 -6.98 -12.31 8.58
N ASP A 79 -5.71 -12.69 8.52
CA ASP A 79 -5.25 -14.09 8.54
C ASP A 79 -5.01 -14.64 9.97
N HIS A 80 -5.88 -14.28 10.92
CA HIS A 80 -5.79 -14.79 12.29
C HIS A 80 -6.42 -16.20 12.41
N PRO A 81 -5.89 -17.11 13.24
CA PRO A 81 -6.41 -18.48 13.36
C PRO A 81 -7.89 -18.59 13.76
N PHE A 82 -8.45 -17.56 14.40
CA PHE A 82 -9.87 -17.48 14.77
C PHE A 82 -10.70 -16.57 13.84
N GLY A 83 -10.21 -16.31 12.62
CA GLY A 83 -10.81 -15.39 11.66
C GLY A 83 -10.50 -13.91 11.93
N PRO A 84 -10.86 -13.00 11.01
CA PRO A 84 -10.51 -11.57 11.07
C PRO A 84 -10.87 -10.90 12.41
N HIS A 85 -9.89 -10.22 13.03
CA HIS A 85 -10.04 -9.66 14.38
C HIS A 85 -9.34 -8.30 14.56
N ALA A 86 -9.85 -7.46 15.47
CA ALA A 86 -9.27 -6.15 15.77
C ALA A 86 -8.10 -6.26 16.76
N VAL A 87 -6.89 -5.82 16.37
CA VAL A 87 -5.69 -5.86 17.21
C VAL A 87 -5.46 -4.55 17.96
N CYS A 88 -5.82 -3.42 17.35
CA CYS A 88 -5.62 -2.09 17.92
C CYS A 88 -6.78 -1.15 17.58
N ARG A 89 -7.13 -0.25 18.52
CA ARG A 89 -8.07 0.85 18.33
C ARG A 89 -7.53 2.14 18.93
N ILE A 90 -7.65 3.24 18.20
CA ILE A 90 -7.41 4.60 18.71
C ILE A 90 -8.61 5.51 18.35
N GLU A 91 -9.08 6.34 19.30
CA GLU A 91 -10.10 7.36 19.01
C GLU A 91 -9.48 8.54 18.24
N THR A 92 -10.17 9.05 17.23
CA THR A 92 -9.76 10.20 16.44
C THR A 92 -10.69 11.39 16.66
N PHE A 93 -10.13 12.60 16.63
CA PHE A 93 -10.89 13.84 16.88
C PHE A 93 -11.99 14.13 15.85
N THR A 94 -11.83 13.58 14.64
CA THR A 94 -12.67 13.70 13.43
C THR A 94 -12.57 12.37 12.64
N ARG A 95 -13.38 12.21 11.58
CA ARG A 95 -13.20 11.15 10.57
C ARG A 95 -11.77 11.19 10.00
N ALA A 96 -11.21 10.01 9.69
CA ALA A 96 -9.89 9.89 9.10
C ALA A 96 -10.02 9.49 7.62
N TYR A 97 -9.53 10.34 6.73
CA TYR A 97 -9.62 10.17 5.26
C TYR A 97 -8.25 9.92 4.65
N ASN A 98 -8.20 9.31 3.46
CA ASN A 98 -6.97 8.95 2.77
C ASN A 98 -6.04 8.11 3.66
N LEU A 99 -6.58 7.09 4.33
CA LEU A 99 -5.82 6.20 5.22
C LEU A 99 -4.65 5.56 4.51
N ARG A 100 -3.42 5.68 5.03
CA ARG A 100 -2.24 4.98 4.52
C ARG A 100 -1.48 4.33 5.66
N ALA A 101 -0.73 3.29 5.34
CA ALA A 101 0.28 2.71 6.21
C ALA A 101 1.48 2.18 5.42
N LYS A 102 2.68 2.37 5.95
CA LYS A 102 3.91 1.67 5.55
C LYS A 102 4.63 1.19 6.80
N PHE A 103 5.33 0.07 6.71
CA PHE A 103 6.27 -0.32 7.76
C PHE A 103 7.63 0.31 7.49
N CYS A 104 8.25 0.85 8.53
CA CYS A 104 9.49 1.62 8.50
C CYS A 104 10.29 1.35 9.79
N ARG A 105 11.62 1.41 9.71
CA ARG A 105 12.51 1.31 10.88
C ARG A 105 12.75 2.69 11.48
N VAL A 106 11.68 3.25 12.05
CA VAL A 106 11.66 4.62 12.60
C VAL A 106 12.63 4.77 13.78
N ARG A 107 12.88 3.68 14.53
CA ARG A 107 13.89 3.63 15.61
C ARG A 107 14.90 2.52 15.33
N ARG A 108 16.13 2.70 15.82
CA ARG A 108 17.23 1.74 15.62
C ARG A 108 16.88 0.38 16.22
N GLY A 109 16.66 -0.62 15.35
CA GLY A 109 16.34 -1.99 15.75
C GLY A 109 14.85 -2.28 15.99
N GLU A 110 13.97 -1.28 15.90
CA GLU A 110 12.52 -1.51 15.92
C GLU A 110 11.96 -1.52 14.49
N ASP A 111 11.23 -2.58 14.14
CA ASP A 111 10.28 -2.54 13.03
C ASP A 111 8.93 -2.02 13.54
N GLY A 112 8.32 -1.08 12.81
CA GLY A 112 7.02 -0.53 13.15
C GLY A 112 6.25 -0.08 11.91
N MET A 113 4.95 0.08 12.05
CA MET A 113 4.05 0.59 11.02
C MET A 113 3.76 2.07 11.28
N VAL A 114 4.15 2.93 10.34
CA VAL A 114 3.73 4.33 10.32
C VAL A 114 2.41 4.42 9.57
N ILE A 115 1.39 4.93 10.25
CA ILE A 115 0.05 5.19 9.71
C ILE A 115 -0.06 6.69 9.45
N THR A 116 -0.62 7.09 8.31
CA THR A 116 -0.92 8.49 7.99
C THR A 116 -2.36 8.65 7.52
N TYR A 117 -2.96 9.80 7.80
CA TYR A 117 -4.32 10.12 7.36
C TYR A 117 -4.58 11.63 7.38
N ASN A 118 -5.50 12.06 6.51
CA ASN A 118 -5.96 13.44 6.44
C ASN A 118 -7.17 13.62 7.38
N ARG A 119 -7.06 14.60 8.28
CA ARG A 119 -8.18 15.18 9.01
C ARG A 119 -8.64 16.44 8.28
N ARG A 120 -9.94 16.73 8.30
CA ARG A 120 -10.50 18.01 7.83
C ARG A 120 -11.16 18.70 9.02
N LYS A 121 -10.98 20.02 9.11
CA LYS A 121 -11.63 20.87 10.11
C LYS A 121 -12.24 22.07 9.37
N PRO A 122 -13.53 22.38 9.50
CA PRO A 122 -14.09 23.59 8.92
C PRO A 122 -13.38 24.85 9.46
N LYS A 123 -13.06 25.80 8.58
CA LYS A 123 -12.43 27.07 8.97
C LYS A 123 -13.38 27.99 9.72
N GLN A 124 -14.66 27.97 9.34
CA GLN A 124 -15.74 28.71 9.98
C GLN A 124 -16.64 27.75 10.78
N PRO A 125 -17.22 28.18 11.92
CA PRO A 125 -18.23 27.40 12.64
C PRO A 125 -19.42 27.08 11.73
N GLN A 126 -19.83 25.82 11.66
CA GLN A 126 -20.91 25.40 10.78
C GLN A 126 -22.29 25.56 11.42
N PRO A 127 -23.36 25.77 10.62
CA PRO A 127 -24.73 25.78 11.13
C PRO A 127 -25.06 24.49 11.86
N LYS A 128 -25.82 24.57 12.97
CA LYS A 128 -26.21 23.39 13.77
C LYS A 128 -27.04 22.34 13.00
N THR A 129 -27.61 22.72 11.85
CA THR A 129 -28.36 21.88 10.93
C THR A 129 -27.48 21.13 9.93
N LEU A 130 -26.23 21.53 9.77
CA LEU A 130 -25.29 20.98 8.80
C LEU A 130 -24.37 19.99 9.54
N PHE A 131 -24.72 18.70 9.46
CA PHE A 131 -24.05 17.67 10.23
C PHE A 131 -22.64 17.40 9.68
N ASP A 132 -21.68 17.12 10.58
CA ASP A 132 -20.34 16.62 10.24
C ASP A 132 -20.38 15.34 9.36
N GLU A 133 -21.55 14.70 9.26
CA GLU A 133 -21.73 13.50 8.45
C GLU A 133 -21.78 13.74 6.94
N ASP A 134 -22.25 14.90 6.48
CA ASP A 134 -22.46 15.20 5.05
C ASP A 134 -21.18 15.60 4.30
N PHE A 135 -20.11 15.93 5.04
CA PHE A 135 -18.89 16.53 4.50
C PHE A 135 -17.93 15.54 3.82
N SER A 136 -18.37 15.01 2.68
CA SER A 136 -17.63 14.25 1.66
C SER A 136 -17.02 12.89 2.05
N CYS A 137 -17.25 11.92 1.17
CA CYS A 137 -16.55 10.65 1.07
C CYS A 137 -15.26 10.79 0.20
N GLU A 138 -14.66 9.67 -0.19
CA GLU A 138 -13.59 9.65 -1.21
C GLU A 138 -14.10 9.86 -2.66
N PHE A 139 -15.41 9.70 -2.91
CA PHE A 139 -15.99 9.72 -4.26
C PHE A 139 -16.36 11.12 -4.78
N GLU A 140 -16.55 12.11 -3.89
CA GLU A 140 -16.89 13.49 -4.22
C GLU A 140 -16.16 14.49 -3.31
N HIS A 141 -15.19 15.23 -3.86
CA HIS A 141 -14.59 16.40 -3.20
C HIS A 141 -15.30 17.73 -3.55
N LYS A 142 -16.42 17.69 -4.28
CA LYS A 142 -17.08 18.87 -4.87
C LYS A 142 -18.06 19.60 -3.93
N ILE A 143 -18.24 19.11 -2.70
CA ILE A 143 -19.00 19.81 -1.64
C ILE A 143 -18.06 20.77 -0.90
N ASP A 144 -17.82 21.93 -1.50
CA ASP A 144 -17.11 23.03 -0.84
C ASP A 144 -18.02 23.70 0.22
N ILE A 145 -17.66 23.55 1.49
CA ILE A 145 -18.32 24.24 2.60
C ILE A 145 -18.05 25.76 2.48
N PRO A 146 -19.04 26.64 2.75
CA PRO A 146 -18.80 28.07 2.98
C PRO A 146 -17.65 28.31 3.99
N GLY A 147 -16.58 28.97 3.52
CA GLY A 147 -15.35 29.21 4.29
C GLY A 147 -14.27 28.12 4.19
N GLY A 148 -14.61 26.92 3.68
CA GLY A 148 -13.67 25.83 3.39
C GLY A 148 -13.07 25.11 4.62
N PHE A 149 -12.06 24.28 4.36
CA PHE A 149 -11.40 23.42 5.37
C PHE A 149 -9.94 23.79 5.64
N ASP A 150 -9.50 23.56 6.88
CA ASP A 150 -8.12 23.27 7.22
C ASP A 150 -7.86 21.76 7.04
N TYR A 151 -6.89 21.40 6.20
CA TYR A 151 -6.43 20.02 6.04
C TYR A 151 -5.24 19.77 6.95
N ASN A 152 -5.31 18.73 7.77
CA ASN A 152 -4.27 18.40 8.75
C ASN A 152 -3.86 16.94 8.56
N ILE A 153 -2.59 16.68 8.21
CA ILE A 153 -2.05 15.32 8.13
C ILE A 153 -1.70 14.87 9.54
N ALA A 154 -2.25 13.73 9.96
CA ALA A 154 -1.87 13.05 11.19
C ALA A 154 -0.94 11.88 10.86
N VAL A 155 0.12 11.72 11.65
CA VAL A 155 1.07 10.61 11.57
C VAL A 155 1.06 9.87 12.92
N LEU A 156 0.98 8.55 12.88
CA LEU A 156 1.06 7.66 14.04
C LEU A 156 2.14 6.61 13.78
N TYR A 157 2.89 6.20 14.80
CA TYR A 157 3.81 5.06 14.74
C TYR A 157 3.32 3.97 15.67
N LEU A 158 3.18 2.76 15.13
CA LEU A 158 2.80 1.55 15.85
C LEU A 158 3.98 0.56 15.79
N ASN A 159 4.65 0.35 16.92
CA ASN A 159 5.73 -0.64 17.01
C ASN A 159 5.18 -2.04 16.70
N MET A 160 5.74 -2.74 15.71
CA MET A 160 5.20 -4.03 15.27
C MET A 160 5.49 -5.16 16.24
N ASN A 161 6.56 -5.07 17.03
CA ASN A 161 6.81 -6.06 18.08
C ASN A 161 5.63 -6.09 19.07
N LEU A 162 5.06 -4.94 19.44
CA LEU A 162 3.87 -4.89 20.31
C LEU A 162 2.63 -5.51 19.65
N VAL A 163 2.44 -5.30 18.34
CA VAL A 163 1.37 -5.95 17.56
C VAL A 163 1.60 -7.46 17.45
N GLU A 164 2.86 -7.89 17.42
CA GLU A 164 3.26 -9.28 17.26
C GLU A 164 3.16 -10.13 18.53
N TRP A 165 3.39 -9.52 19.69
CA TRP A 165 3.09 -10.14 20.98
C TRP A 165 1.58 -10.41 21.16
N ILE A 166 0.74 -9.80 20.33
CA ILE A 166 -0.70 -10.03 20.22
C ILE A 166 -1.04 -10.91 18.99
N THR A 167 -0.18 -11.00 17.96
CA THR A 167 -0.45 -11.72 16.69
C THR A 167 0.83 -12.23 15.95
N PRO A 168 0.98 -13.52 15.56
CA PRO A 168 2.23 -13.99 14.92
C PRO A 168 2.45 -13.48 13.47
N ALA A 169 3.32 -12.46 13.25
CA ALA A 169 4.15 -11.97 12.08
C ALA A 169 3.70 -12.09 10.56
N ARG A 170 4.18 -11.33 9.54
CA ARG A 170 4.75 -9.95 9.34
C ARG A 170 5.11 -9.68 7.84
N PHE A 171 4.50 -8.73 7.08
CA PHE A 171 5.01 -8.27 5.74
C PHE A 171 4.50 -6.85 5.28
N GLN A 172 4.87 -6.31 4.07
CA GLN A 172 5.22 -4.85 3.89
C GLN A 172 4.84 -4.01 2.60
N SER A 173 4.46 -2.72 2.81
CA SER A 173 4.63 -1.45 1.98
C SER A 173 3.77 -1.03 0.73
N CYS A 174 3.20 0.23 0.73
CA CYS A 174 2.48 0.92 -0.40
C CYS A 174 2.00 2.38 -0.08
N LYS A 175 1.20 3.05 -0.94
CA LYS A 175 0.86 4.53 -0.97
C LYS A 175 -0.64 4.83 -1.29
N PRO A 176 -1.17 6.00 -1.76
CA PRO A 176 -0.61 7.32 -2.19
C PRO A 176 -1.15 8.59 -1.45
N ASN A 177 -0.99 9.79 -2.04
CA ASN A 177 -1.28 11.18 -1.56
C ASN A 177 -0.42 11.73 -0.42
N THR A 178 -0.09 10.89 0.56
CA THR A 178 1.03 11.14 1.49
C THR A 178 1.96 9.94 1.36
N ASP A 179 3.26 10.18 1.25
CA ASP A 179 4.28 9.15 1.09
C ASP A 179 5.17 9.07 2.32
N ILE A 180 5.81 7.91 2.50
CA ILE A 180 6.94 7.76 3.41
C ILE A 180 8.07 7.11 2.65
N ILE A 181 9.21 7.79 2.64
CA ILE A 181 10.42 7.42 1.91
C ILE A 181 11.60 7.24 2.88
N TYR A 182 12.69 6.65 2.39
CA TYR A 182 13.99 6.66 3.04
C TYR A 182 14.97 7.42 2.14
N PHE A 183 15.53 8.53 2.64
CA PHE A 183 16.31 9.51 1.88
C PHE A 183 17.23 10.27 2.83
N ARG A 184 18.46 10.63 2.42
CA ARG A 184 19.53 11.11 3.34
C ARG A 184 19.63 10.29 4.64
N GLU A 185 19.58 8.96 4.51
CA GLU A 185 19.61 8.00 5.62
C GLU A 185 18.48 8.14 6.67
N ARG A 186 17.44 8.94 6.37
CA ARG A 186 16.35 9.33 7.28
C ARG A 186 14.98 8.97 6.69
N HIS A 187 13.99 8.81 7.56
CA HIS A 187 12.60 8.58 7.15
C HIS A 187 11.86 9.91 6.99
N TRP A 188 11.41 10.21 5.77
CA TRP A 188 10.71 11.46 5.46
C TRP A 188 9.25 11.17 5.11
N LEU A 189 8.36 11.96 5.70
CA LEU A 189 6.98 12.15 5.26
C LEU A 189 7.01 13.10 4.06
N VAL A 190 6.38 12.71 2.94
CA VAL A 190 6.26 13.58 1.75
C VAL A 190 4.78 13.84 1.49
N SER A 191 4.42 15.10 1.24
CA SER A 191 3.02 15.55 1.16
C SER A 191 2.83 16.73 0.21
N ILE A 192 1.65 16.84 -0.41
CA ILE A 192 1.23 18.07 -1.11
C ILE A 192 0.42 18.90 -0.11
N ASN A 193 0.99 20.01 0.35
CA ASN A 193 0.34 20.90 1.33
C ASN A 193 -0.26 22.16 0.70
N LEU A 194 0.34 22.67 -0.40
CA LEU A 194 -0.23 23.71 -1.26
C LEU A 194 -0.20 23.26 -2.73
N PRO A 195 -1.02 23.85 -3.63
CA PRO A 195 -1.17 23.38 -5.01
C PRO A 195 0.10 23.32 -5.86
N HIS A 196 1.19 23.97 -5.46
CA HIS A 196 2.47 24.00 -6.19
C HIS A 196 3.67 23.54 -5.34
N GLU A 197 3.43 23.01 -4.13
CA GLU A 197 4.47 22.67 -3.16
C GLU A 197 4.46 21.19 -2.76
N VAL A 198 5.63 20.58 -2.69
CA VAL A 198 5.85 19.26 -2.07
C VAL A 198 6.66 19.44 -0.80
N HIS A 199 6.07 19.09 0.34
CA HIS A 199 6.65 19.22 1.67
C HIS A 199 7.26 17.89 2.11
N PHE A 200 8.55 17.90 2.40
CA PHE A 200 9.34 16.77 2.91
C PHE A 200 9.69 17.05 4.38
N MET A 201 9.14 16.28 5.32
CA MET A 201 9.35 16.44 6.76
C MET A 201 10.00 15.19 7.35
N ASN A 202 11.12 15.32 8.06
CA ASN A 202 11.73 14.19 8.74
C ASN A 202 10.82 13.73 9.91
N ILE A 203 10.40 12.47 9.88
CA ILE A 203 9.48 11.88 10.86
C ILE A 203 10.07 11.87 12.29
N MET A 204 11.40 11.81 12.41
CA MET A 204 12.12 11.83 13.69
C MET A 204 12.55 13.22 14.15
N ASN A 205 12.56 14.22 13.26
CA ASN A 205 12.90 15.60 13.59
C ASN A 205 12.08 16.57 12.72
N PRO A 206 10.84 16.93 13.09
CA PRO A 206 9.99 17.83 12.29
C PRO A 206 10.56 19.23 12.03
N LYS A 207 11.66 19.63 12.68
CA LYS A 207 12.41 20.86 12.35
C LYS A 207 13.22 20.74 11.06
N GLU A 208 13.60 19.51 10.68
CA GLU A 208 14.14 19.21 9.37
C GLU A 208 12.99 19.10 8.37
N HIS A 209 12.72 20.23 7.73
CA HIS A 209 11.64 20.39 6.77
C HIS A 209 12.18 21.02 5.49
N THR A 210 11.76 20.47 4.35
CA THR A 210 12.07 21.00 3.02
C THR A 210 10.78 21.24 2.25
N ILE A 211 10.57 22.46 1.78
CA ILE A 211 9.46 22.83 0.90
C ILE A 211 10.01 22.95 -0.51
N MET A 212 9.67 22.00 -1.37
CA MET A 212 10.02 22.05 -2.79
C MET A 212 8.93 22.76 -3.58
N ILE A 213 9.32 23.83 -4.27
CA ILE A 213 8.49 24.59 -5.22
C ILE A 213 8.91 24.18 -6.65
N CYS A 214 7.97 23.70 -7.45
CA CYS A 214 8.24 23.30 -8.84
C CYS A 214 8.30 24.53 -9.75
N GLN A 215 9.39 24.74 -10.49
CA GLN A 215 9.50 25.86 -11.45
C GLN A 215 8.36 25.83 -12.51
N PRO A 216 7.83 26.98 -12.96
CA PRO A 216 6.82 27.02 -14.03
C PRO A 216 7.30 26.41 -15.36
N HIS A 217 6.36 26.03 -16.22
CA HIS A 217 6.64 25.68 -17.62
C HIS A 217 7.14 26.91 -18.39
N SER A 218 8.02 26.72 -19.37
CA SER A 218 8.57 27.77 -20.24
C SER A 218 7.49 28.50 -21.04
N GLU A 219 6.53 27.74 -21.59
CA GLU A 219 5.37 28.26 -22.33
C GLU A 219 4.28 28.83 -21.40
N TYR A 220 4.02 28.18 -20.26
CA TYR A 220 2.85 28.48 -19.40
C TYR A 220 3.25 29.22 -18.13
N LYS A 221 4.22 30.15 -18.20
CA LYS A 221 4.80 30.85 -17.03
C LYS A 221 3.77 31.57 -16.15
N GLN A 222 2.69 32.06 -16.75
CA GLN A 222 1.62 32.81 -16.08
C GLN A 222 0.44 31.92 -15.62
N ALA A 223 0.42 30.64 -16.00
CA ALA A 223 -0.68 29.74 -15.68
C ALA A 223 -0.68 29.35 -14.19
N ALA A 224 -1.86 29.13 -13.61
CA ALA A 224 -1.98 28.56 -12.27
C ALA A 224 -1.65 27.06 -12.31
N TYR A 225 -0.80 26.59 -11.38
CA TYR A 225 -0.39 25.18 -11.29
C TYR A 225 -1.05 24.46 -10.11
N ARG A 226 -1.44 23.21 -10.35
CA ARG A 226 -1.95 22.26 -9.36
C ARG A 226 -1.27 20.89 -9.50
N ILE A 227 -0.49 20.48 -8.50
CA ILE A 227 0.01 19.11 -8.37
C ILE A 227 -1.19 18.19 -8.13
N ARG A 228 -1.34 17.15 -8.95
CA ARG A 228 -2.42 16.15 -8.88
C ARG A 228 -1.98 14.87 -8.19
N ALA A 229 -0.73 14.46 -8.41
CA ALA A 229 -0.11 13.29 -7.81
C ALA A 229 1.42 13.43 -7.87
N PHE A 230 2.13 12.72 -6.99
CA PHE A 230 3.58 12.57 -7.04
C PHE A 230 3.97 11.15 -6.61
N ARG A 231 5.17 10.73 -7.00
CA ARG A 231 5.79 9.49 -6.54
C ARG A 231 7.31 9.58 -6.61
N VAL A 232 7.94 9.48 -5.45
CA VAL A 232 9.38 9.23 -5.31
C VAL A 232 9.70 7.82 -5.78
N TYR A 233 10.81 7.67 -6.50
CA TYR A 233 11.29 6.37 -6.96
C TYR A 233 12.13 5.66 -5.87
N PRO A 234 11.92 4.36 -5.62
CA PRO A 234 12.73 3.62 -4.65
C PRO A 234 14.22 3.65 -5.01
N GLU A 235 15.07 3.90 -4.02
CA GLU A 235 16.54 3.89 -4.12
C GLU A 235 17.16 4.88 -5.15
N GLN A 236 16.35 5.80 -5.69
CA GLN A 236 16.79 6.86 -6.61
C GLN A 236 16.65 8.24 -5.95
N ASN A 237 17.43 9.21 -6.43
CA ASN A 237 17.33 10.62 -6.01
C ASN A 237 16.34 11.42 -6.87
N ASP A 238 15.32 10.78 -7.42
CA ASP A 238 14.36 11.35 -8.37
C ASP A 238 12.90 11.01 -8.00
N MET A 239 11.97 11.81 -8.51
CA MET A 239 10.53 11.55 -8.43
C MET A 239 9.81 11.92 -9.72
N VAL A 240 8.70 11.23 -10.01
CA VAL A 240 7.70 11.67 -10.99
C VAL A 240 6.60 12.46 -10.30
N LEU A 241 6.19 13.55 -10.92
CA LEU A 241 5.25 14.53 -10.37
C LEU A 241 4.31 14.98 -11.49
N ILE A 242 3.01 14.86 -11.25
CA ILE A 242 1.98 15.19 -12.24
C ILE A 242 1.36 16.53 -11.85
N ARG A 243 1.61 17.56 -12.66
CA ARG A 243 0.95 18.87 -12.54
C ARG A 243 -0.20 18.98 -13.52
N THR A 244 -1.06 19.94 -13.25
CA THR A 244 -2.03 20.47 -14.20
C THR A 244 -1.94 21.99 -14.17
N CYS A 245 -2.03 22.62 -15.32
CA CYS A 245 -2.20 24.06 -15.45
C CYS A 245 -3.32 24.38 -16.44
N CYS A 246 -3.85 25.60 -16.34
CA CYS A 246 -4.88 26.14 -17.22
C CYS A 246 -4.33 27.47 -17.75
N PRO A 247 -3.84 27.55 -19.01
CA PRO A 247 -3.14 28.73 -19.51
C PRO A 247 -4.03 29.96 -19.67
N VAL A 248 -5.31 29.74 -19.98
CA VAL A 248 -6.35 30.77 -20.12
C VAL A 248 -7.48 30.40 -19.16
N PRO A 249 -7.95 31.30 -18.26
CA PRO A 249 -9.00 30.97 -17.31
C PRO A 249 -10.27 30.41 -17.97
N GLY A 250 -10.64 29.18 -17.63
CA GLY A 250 -11.79 28.49 -18.20
C GLY A 250 -11.51 27.72 -19.51
N GLY A 251 -10.29 27.79 -20.05
CA GLY A 251 -9.82 26.91 -21.12
C GLY A 251 -9.39 25.53 -20.60
N ASP A 252 -8.89 24.68 -21.50
CA ASP A 252 -8.57 23.29 -21.19
C ASP A 252 -7.49 23.11 -20.11
N GLU A 253 -7.60 22.01 -19.35
CA GLU A 253 -6.55 21.57 -18.44
C GLU A 253 -5.40 20.94 -19.25
N ILE A 254 -4.21 21.56 -19.22
CA ILE A 254 -2.97 20.96 -19.71
C ILE A 254 -2.36 20.15 -18.57
N HIS A 255 -2.10 18.87 -18.81
CA HIS A 255 -1.50 17.96 -17.83
C HIS A 255 -0.02 17.76 -18.16
N LEU A 256 0.85 17.93 -17.15
CA LEU A 256 2.30 17.80 -17.27
C LEU A 256 2.76 16.65 -16.40
N VAL A 257 3.34 15.61 -17.00
CA VAL A 257 4.00 14.53 -16.28
C VAL A 257 5.49 14.83 -16.31
N GLU A 258 6.04 15.19 -15.16
CA GLU A 258 7.39 15.73 -15.04
C GLU A 258 8.24 14.88 -14.11
N TRP A 259 9.56 14.93 -14.32
CA TRP A 259 10.53 14.31 -13.43
C TRP A 259 11.40 15.38 -12.79
N HIS A 260 11.57 15.27 -11.48
CA HIS A 260 12.30 16.24 -10.67
C HIS A 260 13.28 15.50 -9.74
N PRO A 261 14.50 16.01 -9.55
CA PRO A 261 15.40 15.49 -8.53
C PRO A 261 14.84 15.78 -7.12
N LEU A 262 15.11 14.90 -6.18
CA LEU A 262 14.77 15.11 -4.77
C LEU A 262 15.56 16.31 -4.22
N PRO A 263 14.90 17.20 -3.45
CA PRO A 263 15.47 18.48 -3.07
C PRO A 263 16.69 18.32 -2.15
N GLN A 264 17.85 18.83 -2.56
CA GLN A 264 19.12 18.50 -1.88
C GLN A 264 19.45 19.27 -0.60
N LEU A 265 18.65 20.29 -0.25
CA LEU A 265 18.84 21.13 0.94
C LEU A 265 17.60 21.11 1.85
N ASN A 266 17.74 21.68 3.05
CA ASN A 266 16.63 21.97 3.97
C ASN A 266 16.08 23.38 3.71
N GLY A 267 14.83 23.66 4.12
CA GLY A 267 14.18 24.95 3.89
C GLY A 267 13.39 25.02 2.58
N VAL A 268 13.13 26.22 2.07
CA VAL A 268 12.41 26.42 0.80
C VAL A 268 13.39 26.32 -0.37
N VAL A 269 13.10 25.46 -1.34
CA VAL A 269 13.94 25.27 -2.53
C VAL A 269 13.10 25.25 -3.80
N GLN A 270 13.60 25.87 -4.87
CA GLN A 270 12.93 25.89 -6.17
C GLN A 270 13.62 24.90 -7.12
N VAL A 271 12.87 23.95 -7.67
CA VAL A 271 13.41 22.81 -8.44
C VAL A 271 12.86 22.83 -9.87
N ALA A 272 13.77 22.72 -10.84
CA ALA A 272 13.46 22.51 -12.25
C ALA A 272 13.18 21.02 -12.52
N CYS A 273 12.30 20.72 -13.48
CA CYS A 273 12.18 19.36 -13.97
C CYS A 273 13.41 18.99 -14.82
N THR A 274 13.93 17.78 -14.66
CA THR A 274 14.95 17.19 -15.52
C THR A 274 14.41 16.98 -16.93
N THR A 275 13.14 16.57 -17.03
CA THR A 275 12.40 16.37 -18.28
C THR A 275 10.90 16.23 -17.99
N ARG A 276 10.07 16.17 -19.04
CA ARG A 276 8.61 16.09 -18.98
C ARG A 276 8.02 15.53 -20.27
N TYR A 277 6.76 15.07 -20.20
CA TYR A 277 5.86 15.09 -21.35
C TYR A 277 4.53 15.76 -21.00
N THR A 278 3.87 16.26 -22.03
CA THR A 278 2.59 16.97 -21.94
C THR A 278 1.46 16.07 -22.42
N PHE A 279 0.29 16.20 -21.81
CA PHE A 279 -0.94 15.48 -22.16
C PHE A 279 -2.09 16.49 -22.22
N THR A 280 -2.73 16.59 -23.39
CA THR A 280 -3.72 17.59 -23.78
C THR A 280 -5.11 16.95 -24.00
N GLU A 281 -6.09 17.77 -24.40
CA GLU A 281 -7.36 17.36 -25.04
C GLU A 281 -8.32 16.49 -24.21
N LYS A 282 -8.03 16.19 -22.94
CA LYS A 282 -8.90 15.31 -22.12
C LYS A 282 -9.05 15.83 -20.70
N LYS A 283 -10.29 15.99 -20.28
CA LYS A 283 -10.65 16.45 -18.93
C LYS A 283 -10.39 15.35 -17.90
N VAL A 284 -9.26 15.42 -17.17
CA VAL A 284 -8.91 14.37 -16.18
C VAL A 284 -9.55 14.65 -14.82
N ARG A 285 -10.26 13.66 -14.28
CA ARG A 285 -10.78 13.64 -12.89
C ARG A 285 -9.64 13.45 -11.89
N ARG A 286 -8.92 12.34 -12.02
CA ARG A 286 -7.94 11.84 -11.03
C ARG A 286 -6.74 11.22 -11.75
N PHE A 287 -5.55 11.56 -11.29
CA PHE A 287 -4.34 10.79 -11.56
C PHE A 287 -4.08 9.85 -10.39
N THR A 288 -3.61 8.64 -10.66
CA THR A 288 -3.32 7.65 -9.64
C THR A 288 -2.13 6.82 -10.10
N ILE A 289 -0.96 7.16 -9.55
CA ILE A 289 0.30 6.46 -9.82
C ILE A 289 0.32 5.20 -8.95
N SER A 290 0.68 4.05 -9.50
CA SER A 290 0.97 2.86 -8.70
C SER A 290 2.13 3.13 -7.74
N ASP A 291 2.13 2.46 -6.60
CA ASP A 291 3.36 2.29 -5.84
C ASP A 291 3.90 0.88 -6.06
N LEU A 292 5.23 0.79 -6.09
CA LEU A 292 5.91 -0.49 -6.08
C LEU A 292 6.40 -0.66 -4.65
N GLY A 293 5.85 -1.66 -3.94
CA GLY A 293 6.47 -2.13 -2.72
C GLY A 293 7.83 -2.70 -3.10
N ALA A 294 8.89 -1.92 -2.94
CA ALA A 294 10.24 -2.38 -3.19
C ALA A 294 10.52 -3.55 -2.21
N PRO A 295 10.72 -4.78 -2.70
CA PRO A 295 10.96 -5.92 -1.83
C PRO A 295 12.20 -5.63 -1.00
N ASN A 296 12.08 -5.79 0.32
CA ASN A 296 13.08 -5.29 1.25
C ASN A 296 14.39 -6.07 1.06
N ARG A 297 15.36 -5.46 0.36
CA ARG A 297 16.64 -6.08 -0.07
C ARG A 297 17.51 -6.58 1.09
N ARG A 298 17.17 -6.23 2.33
CA ARG A 298 17.83 -6.71 3.55
C ARG A 298 17.04 -7.87 4.14
N LYS A 299 17.70 -9.03 4.34
CA LYS A 299 17.20 -10.09 5.23
C LYS A 299 16.78 -9.48 6.58
N LEU A 300 15.59 -9.84 7.06
CA LEU A 300 15.17 -9.51 8.43
C LEU A 300 15.95 -10.35 9.46
N TYR A 301 16.21 -11.62 9.13
CA TYR A 301 16.94 -12.61 9.93
C TYR A 301 17.81 -13.48 9.01
N MET A 302 18.89 -14.09 9.53
CA MET A 302 19.86 -14.83 8.70
C MET A 302 19.26 -16.05 7.97
N ASP A 303 18.33 -16.73 8.63
CA ASP A 303 17.56 -17.89 8.15
C ASP A 303 16.44 -17.53 7.17
N HIS A 304 15.95 -16.28 7.21
CA HIS A 304 14.95 -15.81 6.25
C HIS A 304 15.51 -15.93 4.82
N PRO A 305 14.76 -16.48 3.85
CA PRO A 305 15.13 -16.38 2.45
C PRO A 305 15.21 -14.90 2.09
N LEU A 306 16.21 -14.52 1.30
CA LEU A 306 16.14 -13.23 0.62
C LEU A 306 14.90 -13.26 -0.27
N PRO A 307 13.95 -12.31 -0.14
CA PRO A 307 12.94 -12.10 -1.17
C PRO A 307 13.61 -11.39 -2.35
N ASN A 308 14.52 -12.11 -3.01
CA ASN A 308 15.12 -11.74 -4.30
C ASN A 308 14.02 -11.88 -5.37
N HIS A 309 13.04 -10.99 -5.28
CA HIS A 309 12.30 -10.57 -6.46
C HIS A 309 13.32 -9.93 -7.39
N THR A 310 13.68 -10.71 -8.41
CA THR A 310 14.33 -10.33 -9.66
C THR A 310 15.77 -9.80 -9.54
N ARG A 311 16.72 -10.47 -10.23
CA ARG A 311 18.00 -9.83 -10.60
C ARG A 311 17.73 -8.71 -11.63
N GLY A 312 16.67 -8.88 -12.42
CA GLY A 312 16.14 -7.96 -13.40
C GLY A 312 15.47 -6.70 -12.83
N PRO A 313 14.92 -5.85 -13.71
CA PRO A 313 14.42 -4.51 -13.38
C PRO A 313 13.27 -4.46 -12.36
N PRO A 314 13.15 -3.34 -11.61
CA PRO A 314 11.95 -3.08 -10.84
C PRO A 314 10.74 -2.97 -11.79
N PRO A 315 9.54 -3.41 -11.38
CA PRO A 315 8.35 -3.31 -12.21
C PRO A 315 8.09 -1.87 -12.74
N PRO A 316 7.47 -1.70 -13.91
CA PRO A 316 7.21 -0.37 -14.47
C PRO A 316 6.30 0.52 -13.59
N VAL A 317 6.54 1.83 -13.61
CA VAL A 317 5.73 2.80 -12.87
C VAL A 317 4.47 3.09 -13.68
N SER A 318 3.34 2.57 -13.20
CA SER A 318 2.04 2.76 -13.82
C SER A 318 1.42 4.09 -13.40
N ILE A 319 0.94 4.87 -14.35
CA ILE A 319 0.10 6.05 -14.14
C ILE A 319 -1.28 5.73 -14.69
N TYR A 320 -2.29 5.69 -13.82
CA TYR A 320 -3.69 5.57 -14.22
C TYR A 320 -4.35 6.94 -14.23
N ILE A 321 -5.07 7.24 -15.30
CA ILE A 321 -5.70 8.52 -15.60
C ILE A 321 -7.21 8.28 -15.72
N GLU A 322 -8.00 8.76 -14.78
CA GLU A 322 -9.47 8.69 -14.82
C GLU A 322 -10.03 9.92 -15.54
N THR A 323 -10.68 9.75 -16.69
CA THR A 323 -11.25 10.86 -17.48
C THR A 323 -12.71 11.18 -17.12
N GLU A 324 -13.09 12.46 -17.18
CA GLU A 324 -14.47 12.93 -17.08
C GLU A 324 -15.20 12.96 -18.42
N ASP A 325 -14.48 13.05 -19.56
CA ASP A 325 -15.06 13.15 -20.90
C ASP A 325 -14.10 12.55 -21.96
N PRO A 326 -14.48 11.47 -22.67
CA PRO A 326 -15.48 10.48 -22.24
C PRO A 326 -15.10 9.85 -20.89
N HIS A 327 -16.04 9.27 -20.15
CA HIS A 327 -15.68 8.55 -18.92
C HIS A 327 -14.85 7.32 -19.24
N GLY A 328 -13.67 7.21 -18.62
CA GLY A 328 -12.75 6.12 -18.92
C GLY A 328 -11.50 6.10 -18.05
N VAL A 329 -10.69 5.06 -18.26
CA VAL A 329 -9.34 4.93 -17.69
C VAL A 329 -8.34 4.87 -18.83
N GLN A 330 -7.24 5.60 -18.70
CA GLN A 330 -6.05 5.44 -19.53
C GLN A 330 -4.89 4.99 -18.64
N HIS A 331 -4.18 3.94 -19.04
CA HIS A 331 -2.97 3.46 -18.35
C HIS A 331 -1.75 3.89 -19.14
N HIS A 332 -0.86 4.65 -18.52
CA HIS A 332 0.47 4.93 -19.01
C HIS A 332 1.49 4.17 -18.16
N SER A 333 2.60 3.74 -18.76
CA SER A 333 3.68 3.03 -18.07
C SER A 333 5.02 3.68 -18.36
N ILE A 334 5.77 3.99 -17.30
CA ILE A 334 7.17 4.45 -17.36
C ILE A 334 8.04 3.25 -17.02
N PHE A 335 8.85 2.80 -17.98
CA PHE A 335 9.72 1.64 -17.80
C PHE A 335 11.10 2.10 -17.28
N PRO A 336 11.77 1.31 -16.42
CA PRO A 336 13.17 1.53 -16.12
C PRO A 336 14.03 1.03 -17.29
N VAL A 337 15.10 1.75 -17.58
CA VAL A 337 16.26 1.24 -18.34
C VAL A 337 17.21 0.56 -17.36
N GLN A 338 17.79 -0.53 -17.83
CA GLN A 338 18.77 -1.35 -17.14
C GLN A 338 20.18 -0.88 -17.48
N GLU A 339 20.89 -0.33 -16.50
CA GLU A 339 22.27 0.14 -16.63
C GLU A 339 23.20 -0.87 -15.92
N TRP A 340 24.06 -1.56 -16.68
CA TRP A 340 25.06 -2.49 -16.12
C TRP A 340 26.29 -1.74 -15.60
N HIS A 341 26.66 -2.00 -14.35
CA HIS A 341 27.88 -1.50 -13.74
C HIS A 341 28.94 -2.60 -13.71
N ILE A 342 30.14 -2.23 -14.15
CA ILE A 342 31.33 -3.07 -14.15
C ILE A 342 31.69 -3.43 -12.69
N PRO A 343 32.15 -4.66 -12.40
CA PRO A 343 32.68 -5.03 -11.08
C PRO A 343 33.67 -4.01 -10.49
N THR A 344 33.59 -3.80 -9.18
CA THR A 344 34.56 -3.00 -8.40
C THR A 344 35.14 -3.82 -7.24
N PRO A 345 36.23 -3.40 -6.58
CA PRO A 345 36.79 -4.14 -5.44
C PRO A 345 35.78 -4.35 -4.28
N GLU A 346 34.81 -3.45 -4.12
CA GLU A 346 33.74 -3.51 -3.12
C GLU A 346 32.55 -4.37 -3.57
N LYS A 347 32.44 -4.64 -4.88
CA LYS A 347 31.39 -5.42 -5.54
C LYS A 347 32.00 -6.23 -6.71
N PRO A 348 32.65 -7.37 -6.43
CA PRO A 348 33.28 -8.19 -7.47
C PRO A 348 32.25 -8.85 -8.41
N GLU A 349 30.99 -8.96 -7.98
CA GLU A 349 29.85 -9.18 -8.86
C GLU A 349 29.40 -7.84 -9.44
N GLY A 350 29.52 -7.70 -10.77
CA GLY A 350 28.94 -6.56 -11.49
C GLY A 350 27.42 -6.52 -11.27
N TRP A 351 26.86 -5.31 -11.20
CA TRP A 351 25.47 -5.13 -10.77
C TRP A 351 24.68 -4.27 -11.75
N PHE A 352 23.40 -4.57 -11.88
CA PHE A 352 22.48 -3.66 -12.55
C PHE A 352 22.04 -2.55 -11.60
N SER A 353 22.09 -1.32 -12.08
CA SER A 353 21.26 -0.23 -11.57
C SER A 353 20.10 0.00 -12.53
N TYR A 354 19.05 0.64 -12.05
CA TYR A 354 17.84 0.87 -12.83
C TYR A 354 17.46 2.33 -12.74
N LYS A 355 17.24 2.94 -13.90
CA LYS A 355 16.95 4.37 -14.04
C LYS A 355 15.73 4.52 -14.93
N PHE A 356 14.71 5.25 -14.49
CA PHE A 356 13.59 5.57 -15.38
C PHE A 356 14.10 6.59 -16.40
N ASN A 357 14.23 6.20 -17.67
CA ASN A 357 14.69 7.09 -18.75
C ASN A 357 13.66 8.17 -19.14
N HIS A 358 12.58 8.28 -18.37
CA HIS A 358 11.50 9.23 -18.53
C HIS A 358 10.63 9.02 -19.79
N THR A 359 10.85 7.93 -20.54
CA THR A 359 9.94 7.52 -21.60
C THR A 359 8.70 6.88 -20.99
N SER A 360 7.51 7.32 -21.42
CA SER A 360 6.25 6.71 -21.01
C SER A 360 5.43 6.30 -22.23
N TYR A 361 4.80 5.14 -22.14
CA TYR A 361 3.96 4.58 -23.20
C TYR A 361 2.51 4.54 -22.75
N CYS A 362 1.58 4.95 -23.61
CA CYS A 362 0.16 4.70 -23.39
C CYS A 362 -0.11 3.21 -23.64
N MET A 363 -0.42 2.48 -22.57
CA MET A 363 -0.58 1.03 -22.58
C MET A 363 -2.00 0.63 -22.98
N SER A 364 -3.01 1.33 -22.46
CA SER A 364 -4.40 1.04 -22.77
C SER A 364 -5.31 2.24 -22.56
N VAL A 365 -6.44 2.23 -23.28
CA VAL A 365 -7.55 3.18 -23.16
C VAL A 365 -8.82 2.35 -22.99
N HIS A 366 -9.62 2.62 -21.97
CA HIS A 366 -10.91 1.97 -21.74
C HIS A 366 -11.98 3.01 -21.42
N VAL A 367 -12.86 3.26 -22.39
CA VAL A 367 -14.09 4.04 -22.20
C VAL A 367 -15.12 3.16 -21.47
N CYS A 368 -15.85 3.75 -20.54
CA CYS A 368 -16.89 3.09 -19.76
C CYS A 368 -18.19 3.90 -19.62
N ASP A 369 -18.39 4.93 -20.45
CA ASP A 369 -19.66 5.66 -20.52
C ASP A 369 -20.90 4.75 -20.63
N PRO A 370 -22.03 5.11 -19.98
CA PRO A 370 -22.27 6.29 -19.15
C PRO A 370 -21.92 6.03 -17.67
N HIS A 371 -20.82 5.33 -17.39
CA HIS A 371 -20.39 4.96 -16.04
C HIS A 371 -19.00 5.52 -15.74
N ARG A 372 -18.78 5.94 -14.48
CA ARG A 372 -17.52 6.52 -14.03
C ARG A 372 -16.62 5.43 -13.43
N PRO A 373 -15.34 5.33 -13.80
CA PRO A 373 -14.45 4.33 -13.21
C PRO A 373 -13.98 4.78 -11.82
N LYS A 374 -13.41 3.85 -11.05
CA LYS A 374 -12.46 4.12 -9.97
C LYS A 374 -11.36 3.06 -10.01
N ILE A 375 -10.11 3.48 -10.09
CA ILE A 375 -8.95 2.58 -10.18
C ILE A 375 -8.24 2.43 -8.82
N LEU A 376 -8.00 1.19 -8.40
CA LEU A 376 -7.16 0.85 -7.26
C LEU A 376 -5.88 0.22 -7.82
N PRO A 377 -4.75 0.94 -7.85
CA PRO A 377 -3.54 0.45 -8.47
C PRO A 377 -2.82 -0.56 -7.57
N GLY A 378 -2.28 -1.59 -8.19
CA GLY A 378 -1.12 -2.30 -7.66
C GLY A 378 0.13 -2.00 -8.50
N SER A 379 1.22 -2.68 -8.20
CA SER A 379 2.50 -2.58 -8.90
C SER A 379 2.46 -3.08 -10.35
N GLN A 380 1.78 -4.21 -10.61
CA GLN A 380 1.63 -4.81 -11.94
C GLN A 380 0.16 -5.01 -12.34
N ARG A 381 -0.75 -5.05 -11.36
CA ARG A 381 -2.16 -5.44 -11.51
C ARG A 381 -3.07 -4.45 -10.76
N ALA A 382 -4.13 -3.98 -11.40
CA ALA A 382 -5.07 -3.02 -10.78
C ALA A 382 -6.50 -3.58 -10.71
N LEU A 383 -7.25 -3.16 -9.69
CA LEU A 383 -8.69 -3.41 -9.58
C LEU A 383 -9.45 -2.17 -10.07
N MET A 384 -10.35 -2.34 -11.04
CA MET A 384 -11.21 -1.27 -11.54
C MET A 384 -12.66 -1.49 -11.10
N CYS A 385 -13.17 -0.58 -10.28
CA CYS A 385 -14.60 -0.45 -10.03
C CYS A 385 -15.24 0.36 -11.15
N VAL A 386 -16.37 -0.11 -11.68
CA VAL A 386 -17.24 0.67 -12.57
C VAL A 386 -18.42 1.14 -11.73
N ILE A 387 -18.55 2.46 -11.57
CA ILE A 387 -19.54 3.11 -10.70
C ILE A 387 -20.56 3.83 -11.60
N LYS A 388 -21.84 3.84 -11.22
CA LYS A 388 -22.89 4.50 -12.00
C LYS A 388 -22.56 6.00 -12.17
N GLY A 389 -22.62 6.52 -13.40
CA GLY A 389 -22.05 7.84 -13.75
C GLY A 389 -22.87 9.03 -13.26
N ASP A 390 -24.20 8.91 -13.30
CA ASP A 390 -25.15 9.88 -12.76
C ASP A 390 -25.26 9.84 -11.23
N ASP A 391 -24.80 8.76 -10.60
CA ASP A 391 -24.82 8.60 -9.15
C ASP A 391 -23.69 9.40 -8.49
N LYS A 392 -24.06 10.60 -8.04
CA LYS A 392 -23.22 11.55 -7.28
C LYS A 392 -23.40 11.43 -5.76
N THR A 393 -24.02 10.34 -5.27
CA THR A 393 -24.17 10.16 -3.82
C THR A 393 -22.81 9.89 -3.16
N ALA A 394 -22.77 10.04 -1.83
CA ALA A 394 -21.57 9.75 -1.06
C ALA A 394 -21.21 8.24 -1.04
N THR A 395 -22.14 7.37 -1.42
CA THR A 395 -21.97 5.91 -1.47
C THR A 395 -22.51 5.35 -2.79
N PRO A 396 -21.88 5.69 -3.91
CA PRO A 396 -22.49 5.55 -5.22
C PRO A 396 -22.67 4.08 -5.62
N LYS A 397 -23.71 3.81 -6.40
CA LYS A 397 -24.01 2.47 -6.89
C LYS A 397 -22.88 1.92 -7.74
N LEU A 398 -22.46 0.71 -7.39
CA LEU A 398 -21.49 -0.06 -8.16
C LEU A 398 -22.21 -0.74 -9.33
N VAL A 399 -21.53 -0.91 -10.46
CA VAL A 399 -22.05 -1.58 -11.66
C VAL A 399 -21.24 -2.84 -11.96
N ASN A 400 -19.92 -2.80 -11.70
CA ASN A 400 -19.06 -3.94 -11.93
C ASN A 400 -17.74 -3.82 -11.15
N ILE A 401 -17.10 -4.95 -10.85
CA ILE A 401 -15.70 -5.01 -10.40
C ILE A 401 -14.92 -5.80 -11.45
N LYS A 402 -13.89 -5.18 -12.03
CA LYS A 402 -13.05 -5.77 -13.06
C LYS A 402 -11.59 -5.84 -12.62
N ARG A 403 -10.91 -6.93 -12.96
CA ARG A 403 -9.43 -6.94 -13.00
C ARG A 403 -8.91 -6.12 -14.18
N TYR A 404 -7.74 -5.52 -14.01
CA TYR A 404 -6.91 -4.95 -15.07
C TYR A 404 -5.61 -5.72 -15.23
N VAL A 405 -5.27 -6.08 -16.47
CA VAL A 405 -3.98 -6.63 -16.88
C VAL A 405 -3.43 -5.74 -18.02
N PRO A 406 -2.21 -5.20 -17.92
CA PRO A 406 -1.57 -4.49 -19.04
C PRO A 406 -1.48 -5.39 -20.29
N PRO A 407 -1.70 -4.86 -21.51
CA PRO A 407 -1.54 -5.64 -22.74
C PRO A 407 -0.08 -6.03 -23.00
N GLU A 408 0.12 -7.13 -23.73
CA GLU A 408 1.44 -7.62 -24.13
C GLU A 408 2.14 -6.66 -25.12
N GLY A 409 3.47 -6.65 -25.10
CA GLY A 409 4.31 -6.03 -26.13
C GLY A 409 4.50 -4.51 -26.05
N ALA A 410 3.72 -3.80 -25.25
CA ALA A 410 3.92 -2.37 -25.02
C ALA A 410 5.14 -2.12 -24.10
N GLY A 411 6.19 -1.49 -24.64
CA GLY A 411 7.49 -1.28 -23.98
C GLY A 411 8.58 -2.22 -24.51
N HIS A 412 8.98 -2.05 -25.78
CA HIS A 412 9.90 -2.93 -26.51
C HIS A 412 11.31 -3.11 -25.90
N GLU A 413 11.70 -2.27 -24.94
CA GLU A 413 13.03 -2.25 -24.32
C GLU A 413 13.06 -2.89 -22.92
N TYR A 414 11.92 -3.31 -22.36
CA TYR A 414 11.88 -3.94 -21.04
C TYR A 414 12.27 -5.42 -21.14
N PHE A 415 13.57 -5.68 -21.00
CA PHE A 415 14.07 -7.04 -20.80
C PHE A 415 13.53 -7.59 -19.47
N PRO A 416 12.92 -8.79 -19.44
CA PRO A 416 12.58 -9.47 -18.20
C PRO A 416 13.87 -9.90 -17.46
N ASP A 417 13.75 -10.59 -16.32
CA ASP A 417 14.89 -11.30 -15.74
C ASP A 417 15.59 -12.15 -16.81
N PRO A 418 16.94 -12.15 -16.87
CA PRO A 418 17.65 -13.17 -17.63
C PRO A 418 17.30 -14.54 -17.04
N ASP A 419 17.13 -15.54 -17.92
CA ASP A 419 16.76 -16.89 -17.49
C ASP A 419 17.67 -17.38 -16.36
N VAL A 420 17.05 -17.86 -15.27
CA VAL A 420 17.77 -18.38 -14.11
C VAL A 420 18.61 -19.56 -14.58
N LYS A 421 19.93 -19.38 -14.59
CA LYS A 421 20.84 -20.36 -15.19
C LYS A 421 20.76 -21.68 -14.43
N GLU A 422 21.06 -22.77 -15.13
CA GLU A 422 21.19 -24.10 -14.52
C GLU A 422 22.33 -24.23 -13.47
N GLU A 423 23.19 -23.22 -13.35
CA GLU A 423 24.19 -23.11 -12.28
C GLU A 423 23.68 -22.35 -11.03
N ASP A 424 22.67 -21.48 -11.15
CA ASP A 424 22.00 -20.80 -10.02
C ASP A 424 21.00 -21.72 -9.27
N LYS A 425 21.26 -23.04 -9.21
CA LYS A 425 20.27 -24.08 -8.84
C LYS A 425 19.76 -24.07 -7.39
N GLU A 426 20.33 -23.25 -6.51
CA GLU A 426 20.01 -23.27 -5.07
C GLU A 426 18.74 -22.46 -4.71
N PHE A 427 18.45 -21.34 -5.40
CA PHE A 427 17.26 -20.50 -5.17
C PHE A 427 16.85 -19.80 -6.48
N PRO A 428 15.54 -19.60 -6.78
CA PRO A 428 14.47 -19.32 -5.81
C PRO A 428 13.29 -20.32 -5.81
N VAL A 429 12.31 -20.07 -4.92
CA VAL A 429 11.04 -20.84 -4.79
C VAL A 429 10.08 -20.63 -5.98
N THR A 430 10.38 -19.71 -6.89
CA THR A 430 9.72 -19.58 -8.19
C THR A 430 9.82 -20.90 -8.96
N ARG A 431 8.67 -21.51 -9.30
CA ARG A 431 8.58 -22.86 -9.89
C ARG A 431 9.61 -23.09 -11.00
N LYS A 432 10.33 -24.23 -10.93
CA LYS A 432 11.14 -24.75 -12.04
C LYS A 432 10.24 -25.04 -13.25
N GLY A 433 10.73 -24.70 -14.44
CA GLY A 433 9.98 -24.76 -15.70
C GLY A 433 9.27 -23.44 -16.00
N GLY A 434 9.58 -22.84 -17.16
CA GLY A 434 8.98 -21.58 -17.59
C GLY A 434 7.46 -21.69 -17.66
N ARG A 435 6.75 -20.76 -17.01
CA ARG A 435 5.30 -20.59 -17.19
C ARG A 435 5.03 -20.39 -18.68
N VAL A 436 4.30 -21.31 -19.32
CA VAL A 436 3.76 -21.07 -20.68
C VAL A 436 3.03 -19.72 -20.63
N PRO A 437 3.40 -18.72 -21.47
CA PRO A 437 2.87 -17.37 -21.35
C PRO A 437 1.37 -17.38 -21.66
N PHE A 438 0.57 -17.44 -20.59
CA PHE A 438 -0.88 -17.54 -20.69
C PHE A 438 -1.45 -16.19 -21.11
N LYS A 439 -1.53 -15.98 -22.44
CA LYS A 439 -1.86 -14.71 -23.06
C LYS A 439 -3.18 -14.15 -22.50
N PRO A 440 -3.17 -13.00 -21.80
CA PRO A 440 -4.36 -12.48 -21.15
C PRO A 440 -5.45 -12.18 -22.18
N LYS A 441 -6.54 -12.96 -22.17
CA LYS A 441 -7.69 -12.77 -23.08
C LYS A 441 -8.52 -11.54 -22.67
N GLY A 442 -7.99 -10.36 -22.97
CA GLY A 442 -8.60 -9.06 -22.70
C GLY A 442 -8.00 -8.35 -21.47
N VAL A 443 -7.76 -7.05 -21.68
CA VAL A 443 -7.14 -6.11 -20.73
C VAL A 443 -8.00 -5.93 -19.47
N TYR A 444 -9.32 -5.77 -19.64
CA TYR A 444 -10.28 -5.65 -18.54
C TYR A 444 -11.26 -6.84 -18.54
N LYS A 445 -11.46 -7.48 -17.39
CA LYS A 445 -12.43 -8.58 -17.21
C LYS A 445 -13.14 -8.48 -15.87
N ALA A 446 -14.47 -8.62 -15.88
CA ALA A 446 -15.27 -8.79 -14.66
C ALA A 446 -14.91 -10.11 -13.96
N PHE A 447 -15.04 -10.16 -12.63
CA PHE A 447 -15.05 -11.45 -11.91
C PHE A 447 -16.38 -12.17 -12.14
N ALA A 448 -16.36 -13.50 -12.20
CA ALA A 448 -17.57 -14.30 -12.41
C ALA A 448 -18.62 -14.04 -11.30
N GLU A 449 -18.18 -13.94 -10.05
CA GLU A 449 -18.99 -13.71 -8.86
C GLU A 449 -19.32 -12.22 -8.62
N ALA A 450 -18.97 -11.31 -9.56
CA ALA A 450 -19.16 -9.87 -9.36
C ALA A 450 -20.63 -9.42 -9.37
N GLY A 451 -21.54 -10.16 -10.02
CA GLY A 451 -22.96 -9.76 -10.15
C GLY A 451 -23.68 -9.70 -8.81
N GLU A 452 -23.80 -10.84 -8.14
CA GLU A 452 -24.44 -10.98 -6.83
C GLU A 452 -23.84 -10.03 -5.78
N LEU A 453 -22.51 -9.89 -5.78
CA LEU A 453 -21.78 -8.97 -4.91
C LEU A 453 -22.17 -7.50 -5.16
N VAL A 454 -22.30 -7.08 -6.42
CA VAL A 454 -22.70 -5.72 -6.78
C VAL A 454 -24.15 -5.44 -6.40
N GLU A 455 -25.05 -6.41 -6.62
CA GLU A 455 -26.46 -6.30 -6.23
C GLU A 455 -26.62 -6.20 -4.71
N GLU A 456 -25.91 -7.04 -3.94
CA GLU A 456 -25.89 -7.00 -2.48
C GLU A 456 -25.40 -5.62 -1.97
N LEU A 457 -24.24 -5.15 -2.44
CA LEU A 457 -23.67 -3.86 -2.02
C LEU A 457 -24.61 -2.69 -2.35
N ASN A 458 -25.28 -2.73 -3.50
CA ASN A 458 -26.25 -1.71 -3.91
C ASN A 458 -27.52 -1.72 -3.05
N ALA A 459 -28.04 -2.89 -2.67
CA ALA A 459 -29.16 -3.00 -1.73
C ALA A 459 -28.79 -2.40 -0.36
N GLN A 460 -27.54 -2.58 0.07
CA GLN A 460 -26.96 -2.03 1.29
C GLN A 460 -26.55 -0.54 1.20
N GLY A 461 -27.03 0.18 0.18
CA GLY A 461 -26.82 1.64 0.05
C GLY A 461 -25.64 2.05 -0.83
N GLY A 462 -25.03 1.11 -1.57
CA GLY A 462 -23.94 1.38 -2.51
C GLY A 462 -22.56 1.40 -1.85
N LEU A 463 -21.54 1.77 -2.63
CA LEU A 463 -20.14 1.58 -2.26
C LEU A 463 -19.65 2.67 -1.29
N ARG A 464 -19.41 2.33 -0.02
CA ARG A 464 -18.93 3.26 1.01
C ARG A 464 -17.40 3.39 1.03
N ALA A 465 -16.70 2.27 0.99
CA ALA A 465 -15.23 2.22 0.98
C ALA A 465 -14.74 0.94 0.29
N ILE A 466 -13.53 0.98 -0.29
CA ILE A 466 -12.88 -0.20 -0.86
C ILE A 466 -11.35 -0.08 -0.84
N ALA A 467 -10.68 -1.19 -0.50
CA ALA A 467 -9.24 -1.37 -0.61
C ALA A 467 -8.87 -2.63 -1.42
N TRP A 468 -7.65 -2.65 -1.95
CA TRP A 468 -7.07 -3.71 -2.78
C TRP A 468 -5.62 -3.94 -2.36
N ASP A 469 -5.20 -5.21 -2.24
CA ASP A 469 -3.81 -5.61 -2.13
C ASP A 469 -3.45 -6.61 -3.25
N GLU A 470 -2.51 -6.24 -4.10
CA GLU A 470 -2.08 -7.05 -5.24
C GLU A 470 -1.29 -8.31 -4.83
N SER A 471 -0.59 -8.29 -3.69
CA SER A 471 0.31 -9.38 -3.30
C SER A 471 -0.45 -10.64 -2.87
N THR A 472 -1.60 -10.46 -2.23
CA THR A 472 -2.51 -11.50 -1.73
C THR A 472 -3.76 -11.68 -2.60
N GLY A 473 -4.06 -10.71 -3.47
CA GLY A 473 -5.31 -10.68 -4.25
C GLY A 473 -6.53 -10.35 -3.40
N ARG A 474 -6.34 -9.63 -2.30
CA ARG A 474 -7.41 -9.35 -1.35
C ARG A 474 -8.12 -8.05 -1.68
N ILE A 475 -9.44 -8.09 -1.68
CA ILE A 475 -10.31 -6.92 -1.80
C ILE A 475 -11.09 -6.77 -0.49
N CYS A 476 -11.10 -5.58 0.12
CA CYS A 476 -11.95 -5.30 1.27
C CYS A 476 -12.96 -4.21 0.89
N ILE A 477 -14.26 -4.49 1.04
CA ILE A 477 -15.36 -3.61 0.63
C ILE A 477 -16.29 -3.34 1.82
N ALA A 478 -16.82 -2.12 1.91
CA ALA A 478 -17.91 -1.77 2.82
C ALA A 478 -19.03 -1.01 2.09
N SER A 479 -20.26 -1.18 2.58
CA SER A 479 -21.49 -0.48 2.16
C SER A 479 -21.93 0.57 3.19
N ASP A 480 -22.94 1.40 2.90
CA ASP A 480 -23.34 2.49 3.83
C ASP A 480 -24.21 2.01 5.01
N LYS A 481 -25.09 1.04 4.76
CA LYS A 481 -26.14 0.63 5.69
C LYS A 481 -25.75 -0.53 6.60
N LYS A 482 -24.54 -1.09 6.44
CA LYS A 482 -24.05 -2.20 7.26
C LYS A 482 -22.78 -1.82 8.03
N ASP A 483 -22.73 -2.28 9.27
CA ASP A 483 -21.56 -2.25 10.14
C ASP A 483 -20.71 -3.54 9.94
N GLU A 484 -20.37 -3.83 8.68
CA GLU A 484 -19.51 -4.95 8.29
C GLU A 484 -18.54 -4.57 7.16
N ILE A 485 -17.42 -5.28 7.07
CA ILE A 485 -16.49 -5.26 5.94
C ILE A 485 -16.51 -6.64 5.29
N GLN A 486 -16.76 -6.69 3.98
CA GLN A 486 -16.63 -7.92 3.20
C GLN A 486 -15.18 -8.05 2.71
N VAL A 487 -14.55 -9.17 3.05
CA VAL A 487 -13.18 -9.52 2.65
C VAL A 487 -13.27 -10.61 1.60
N LEU A 488 -12.78 -10.32 0.40
CA LEU A 488 -12.87 -11.17 -0.78
C LEU A 488 -11.45 -11.57 -1.18
N ASP A 489 -11.15 -12.85 -1.19
CA ASP A 489 -9.85 -13.36 -1.62
C ASP A 489 -9.94 -13.84 -3.08
N THR A 490 -9.22 -13.17 -4.00
CA THR A 490 -9.05 -13.61 -5.40
C THR A 490 -7.87 -14.58 -5.55
N ALA A 491 -7.48 -15.24 -4.46
CA ALA A 491 -6.46 -16.29 -4.42
C ALA A 491 -6.89 -17.42 -3.49
N TYR A 492 -6.45 -18.64 -3.78
CA TYR A 492 -6.58 -19.75 -2.84
C TYR A 492 -5.68 -19.49 -1.63
N THR A 493 -6.31 -19.20 -0.49
CA THR A 493 -5.64 -19.13 0.80
C THR A 493 -5.80 -20.49 1.47
N LYS A 494 -4.70 -21.24 1.59
CA LYS A 494 -4.66 -22.46 2.41
C LYS A 494 -4.84 -22.05 3.88
N LEU A 495 -6.03 -22.27 4.44
CA LEU A 495 -6.29 -22.02 5.85
C LEU A 495 -5.39 -22.92 6.72
N PRO A 496 -4.95 -22.47 7.91
CA PRO A 496 -4.27 -23.33 8.88
C PRO A 496 -5.14 -24.54 9.22
N ASP A 497 -4.65 -25.72 8.87
CA ASP A 497 -5.30 -27.00 9.10
C ASP A 497 -4.94 -27.59 10.47
N GLY A 498 -5.57 -28.72 10.83
CA GLY A 498 -5.21 -29.47 12.03
C GLY A 498 -3.74 -29.91 12.04
N ASN A 499 -3.14 -30.14 10.88
CA ASN A 499 -1.70 -30.45 10.75
C ASN A 499 -0.82 -29.29 11.23
N THR A 500 -1.25 -28.04 11.01
CA THR A 500 -0.57 -26.83 11.49
C THR A 500 -0.62 -26.74 13.03
N GLU A 501 -1.74 -27.11 13.64
CA GLU A 501 -1.86 -27.23 15.11
C GLU A 501 -1.05 -28.39 15.68
N GLU A 502 -1.08 -29.55 15.03
CA GLU A 502 -0.31 -30.72 15.43
C GLU A 502 1.19 -30.46 15.32
N TRP A 503 1.62 -29.79 14.25
CA TRP A 503 2.99 -29.34 14.09
C TRP A 503 3.39 -28.31 15.16
N ARG A 504 2.51 -27.36 15.53
CA ARG A 504 2.72 -26.47 16.70
C ARG A 504 2.84 -27.26 18.02
N ARG A 505 2.13 -28.38 18.16
CA ARG A 505 2.22 -29.30 19.31
C ARG A 505 3.57 -30.02 19.32
N ARG A 506 3.96 -30.64 18.19
CA ARG A 506 5.27 -31.29 17.99
C ARG A 506 6.44 -30.33 18.22
N ARG A 507 6.38 -29.07 17.75
CA ARG A 507 7.45 -28.07 17.96
C ARG A 507 7.55 -27.57 19.41
N ARG A 508 6.45 -27.55 20.18
CA ARG A 508 6.50 -27.27 21.62
C ARG A 508 7.19 -28.42 22.37
N TRP A 509 6.80 -29.65 22.08
CA TRP A 509 7.42 -30.85 22.63
C TRP A 509 8.93 -30.93 22.30
N LEU A 510 9.32 -30.75 21.03
CA LEU A 510 10.73 -30.72 20.60
C LEU A 510 11.56 -29.63 21.29
N ARG A 511 10.97 -28.48 21.63
CA ARG A 511 11.72 -27.40 22.31
C ARG A 511 11.96 -27.73 23.77
N HIS A 512 10.93 -28.22 24.46
CA HIS A 512 11.02 -28.72 25.83
C HIS A 512 12.02 -29.88 25.95
N GLU A 513 12.02 -30.80 24.98
CA GLU A 513 12.98 -31.90 24.90
C GLU A 513 14.42 -31.41 24.71
N LEU A 514 14.66 -30.43 23.84
CA LEU A 514 15.98 -29.81 23.68
C LEU A 514 16.42 -28.99 24.90
N GLU A 515 15.48 -28.36 25.60
CA GLU A 515 15.72 -27.63 26.85
C GLU A 515 16.12 -28.60 27.98
N LEU A 516 15.41 -29.73 28.14
CA LEU A 516 15.79 -30.83 29.04
C LEU A 516 17.17 -31.42 28.69
N GLN A 517 17.43 -31.72 27.42
CA GLN A 517 18.73 -32.25 26.99
C GLN A 517 19.87 -31.24 27.21
N ALA A 518 19.60 -29.94 27.09
CA ALA A 518 20.58 -28.90 27.42
C ALA A 518 20.81 -28.79 28.93
N GLU A 519 19.79 -28.97 29.76
CA GLU A 519 19.89 -28.99 31.22
C GLU A 519 20.65 -30.23 31.73
N VAL A 520 20.34 -31.42 31.21
CA VAL A 520 21.10 -32.65 31.46
C VAL A 520 22.58 -32.48 31.05
N ARG A 521 22.87 -31.84 29.91
CA ARG A 521 24.26 -31.56 29.53
C ARG A 521 24.96 -30.58 30.48
N ARG A 522 24.26 -29.58 31.05
CA ARG A 522 24.85 -28.68 32.06
C ARG A 522 25.15 -29.40 33.37
N SER A 523 24.27 -30.31 33.81
CA SER A 523 24.50 -31.12 35.01
C SER A 523 25.53 -32.23 34.83
N GLN A 524 25.87 -32.57 33.57
CA GLN A 524 26.93 -33.52 33.22
C GLN A 524 28.28 -32.87 32.89
N ASP A 525 28.36 -31.55 32.66
CA ASP A 525 29.63 -30.83 32.51
C ASP A 525 30.26 -30.59 33.90
N PRO A 526 31.41 -31.22 34.24
CA PRO A 526 32.04 -31.04 35.55
C PRO A 526 32.41 -29.59 35.86
N ARG A 527 32.68 -28.78 34.82
CA ARG A 527 33.09 -27.38 34.93
C ARG A 527 31.98 -26.48 35.48
N THR A 528 30.72 -26.92 35.41
CA THR A 528 29.58 -26.25 36.04
C THR A 528 29.72 -26.27 37.57
N TYR A 529 30.27 -27.35 38.13
CA TYR A 529 30.49 -27.50 39.57
C TYR A 529 31.82 -26.87 40.03
N GLU A 530 32.88 -26.91 39.22
CA GLU A 530 34.16 -26.23 39.50
C GLU A 530 34.02 -24.71 39.65
N LYS A 531 32.91 -24.12 39.20
CA LYS A 531 32.60 -22.68 39.31
C LYS A 531 31.48 -22.33 40.28
N ALA A 532 31.03 -23.28 41.11
CA ALA A 532 30.31 -22.91 42.32
C ALA A 532 31.27 -22.08 43.20
N PRO A 533 30.95 -20.81 43.52
CA PRO A 533 31.86 -20.00 44.31
C PRO A 533 32.04 -20.63 45.69
N GLN A 534 33.27 -20.74 46.16
CA GLN A 534 33.59 -21.05 47.56
C GLN A 534 33.29 -19.82 48.44
N ALA A 535 32.05 -19.34 48.37
CA ALA A 535 31.48 -18.39 49.30
C ALA A 535 31.17 -19.13 50.61
N SER A 536 32.23 -19.48 51.34
CA SER A 536 32.16 -19.69 52.78
C SER A 536 31.82 -18.35 53.42
N VAL A 537 30.55 -17.96 53.34
CA VAL A 537 30.00 -16.86 54.14
C VAL A 537 30.21 -17.27 55.59
N PRO A 538 31.02 -16.53 56.38
CA PRO A 538 31.09 -16.80 57.81
C PRO A 538 29.68 -16.59 58.36
N MET A 539 29.17 -17.58 59.10
CA MET A 539 28.06 -17.31 60.00
C MET A 539 28.63 -16.50 61.15
N ASP A 540 28.41 -15.19 61.10
CA ASP A 540 28.55 -14.33 62.28
C ASP A 540 27.49 -14.80 63.29
N VAL A 541 27.93 -15.65 64.22
CA VAL A 541 27.14 -16.07 65.37
C VAL A 541 27.34 -15.02 66.46
N ASP A 542 26.44 -14.03 66.47
CA ASP A 542 26.36 -13.03 67.54
C ASP A 542 25.97 -13.74 68.87
N PRO A 543 26.65 -13.45 70.01
CA PRO A 543 26.51 -14.20 71.26
C PRO A 543 25.35 -13.78 72.18
#